data_AF-A0A497E5H5-F1
#
_entry.id   AF-A0A497E5H5-F1
#
_cell.length_a   1.000
_cell.length_b   1.000
_cell.length_c   1.000
_cell.angle_alpha   90.00
_cell.angle_beta   90.00
_cell.angle_gamma   90.00
#
_symmetry.space_group_name_H-M   'P 1'
#
loop_
_entity.id
_entity.type
_entity.pdbx_description
1 polymer ?
#
loop_
_entity_poly.entity_id
_entity_poly.type
_entity_poly.pdbx_seq_one_letter_code
_entity_poly.pdbx_strand_id
1 'polypeptide(L)' 'MVTINVENYDSFSQALKRFKIECQQSGLSSEIKRHQEYEKPTERKRKKKLKAIRRQRRKMLKLERIKNYY' A
#
# COMPACT_ATOMS: atom_id res chain seq x y z
N MET A 1 6.19 -4.33 12.14
CA MET A 1 5.17 -5.31 12.52
C MET A 1 3.91 -4.56 12.93
N VAL A 2 2.73 -5.11 12.68
CA VAL A 2 1.44 -4.49 13.04
C VAL A 2 1.01 -5.06 14.40
N THR A 3 0.67 -4.20 15.35
CA THR A 3 0.24 -4.58 16.70
C THR A 3 -1.03 -3.81 17.07
N ILE A 4 -1.99 -4.49 17.69
CA ILE A 4 -3.24 -3.89 18.16
C ILE A 4 -3.51 -4.37 19.58
N ASN A 5 -3.82 -3.43 20.46
CA ASN A 5 -4.26 -3.73 21.82
C ASN A 5 -5.75 -4.05 21.80
N VAL A 6 -6.12 -5.24 22.27
CA VAL A 6 -7.50 -5.76 22.21
C VAL A 6 -8.41 -5.08 23.24
N GLU A 7 -7.86 -4.64 24.38
CA GLU A 7 -8.59 -3.95 25.46
C GLU A 7 -9.24 -2.63 25.06
N ASN A 8 -8.76 -2.01 23.96
CA ASN A 8 -9.32 -0.75 23.45
C ASN A 8 -10.61 -0.93 22.63
N TYR A 9 -11.09 -2.17 22.46
CA TYR A 9 -12.26 -2.48 21.64
C TYR A 9 -13.27 -3.30 22.42
N ASP A 10 -14.56 -2.98 22.24
CA ASP A 10 -15.67 -3.64 22.92
C ASP A 10 -15.83 -5.13 22.53
N SER A 11 -15.28 -5.54 21.38
CA SER A 11 -15.35 -6.90 20.88
C SER A 11 -14.08 -7.32 20.13
N PHE A 12 -13.68 -8.59 20.31
CA PHE A 12 -12.57 -9.21 19.57
C PHE A 12 -12.75 -9.12 18.05
N SER A 13 -13.98 -9.27 17.56
CA SER A 13 -14.28 -9.18 16.12
C SER A 13 -13.93 -7.78 15.57
N GLN A 14 -14.16 -6.73 16.38
CA GLN A 14 -13.83 -5.35 16.01
C GLN A 14 -12.32 -5.12 15.99
N ALA A 15 -11.60 -5.61 16.99
CA ALA A 15 -10.13 -5.57 17.03
C ALA A 15 -9.51 -6.32 15.84
N LEU A 16 -10.04 -7.50 15.48
CA LEU A 16 -9.59 -8.29 14.34
C LEU A 16 -9.83 -7.58 13.01
N LYS A 17 -10.98 -6.92 12.86
CA LYS A 17 -11.28 -6.12 11.65
C LYS A 17 -10.28 -4.98 11.50
N ARG A 18 -9.95 -4.28 12.60
CA ARG A 18 -8.92 -3.23 12.60
C ARG A 18 -7.55 -3.78 12.26
N PHE A 19 -7.19 -4.96 12.80
CA PHE A 19 -5.92 -5.62 12.48
C PHE A 19 -5.78 -5.94 11.00
N LYS A 20 -6.85 -6.44 10.37
CA LYS A 20 -6.87 -6.70 8.93
C LYS A 20 -6.66 -5.41 8.12
N ILE A 21 -7.28 -4.31 8.52
CA ILE A 21 -7.11 -3.00 7.87
C ILE A 21 -5.66 -2.51 8.01
N GLU A 22 -5.10 -2.55 9.23
CA GLU A 22 -3.72 -2.13 9.48
C GLU A 22 -2.69 -3.01 8.74
N CYS A 23 -2.92 -4.32 8.64
CA CYS A 23 -2.12 -5.22 7.81
C CYS A 23 -2.19 -4.87 6.31
N GLN A 24 -3.35 -4.43 5.82
CA GLN A 24 -3.49 -3.97 4.43
C GLN A 24 -2.81 -2.61 4.21
N GLN A 25 -2.98 -1.68 5.15
CA GLN A 25 -2.45 -0.32 5.08
C GLN A 25 -0.92 -0.28 5.19
N SER A 26 -0.34 -1.11 6.06
CA SER A 26 1.11 -1.33 6.16
C SER A 26 1.72 -1.90 4.88
N GLY A 27 0.91 -2.45 3.97
CA GLY A 27 1.37 -2.99 2.70
C GLY A 27 2.00 -4.37 2.81
N LEU A 28 1.83 -5.07 3.94
CA LEU A 28 2.35 -6.42 4.19
C LEU A 28 1.98 -7.39 3.06
N SER A 29 0.72 -7.36 2.61
CA SER A 29 0.23 -8.21 1.51
C SER A 29 0.96 -7.94 0.18
N SER A 30 1.35 -6.69 -0.08
CA SER A 30 2.13 -6.30 -1.26
C SER A 30 3.61 -6.66 -1.15
N GLU A 31 4.10 -6.83 0.07
CA GLU A 31 5.46 -7.26 0.35
C GLU A 31 5.59 -8.77 0.21
N ILE A 32 4.66 -9.54 0.78
CA ILE A 32 4.54 -10.99 0.59
C ILE A 32 4.54 -11.31 -0.92
N LYS A 33 3.65 -10.68 -1.70
CA LYS A 33 3.59 -10.89 -3.16
C LYS A 33 4.87 -10.53 -3.91
N ARG A 34 5.68 -9.61 -3.39
CA ARG A 34 6.95 -9.21 -4.01
C ARG A 34 8.07 -10.22 -3.73
N HIS A 35 7.96 -10.94 -2.61
CA HIS A 35 8.96 -11.89 -2.14
C HIS A 35 8.58 -13.35 -2.43
N GLN A 36 7.41 -13.60 -3.01
CA GLN A 36 6.96 -14.94 -3.41
C GLN A 36 7.86 -15.59 -4.47
N GLU A 37 8.50 -14.79 -5.32
CA GLU A 37 9.36 -15.24 -6.42
C GLU A 37 10.69 -14.49 -6.39
N TYR A 38 11.75 -15.14 -6.87
CA TYR A 38 13.02 -14.46 -7.07
C TYR A 38 12.93 -13.51 -8.27
N GLU A 39 12.95 -12.21 -8.00
CA GLU A 39 13.07 -11.17 -9.02
C GLU A 39 14.54 -10.73 -9.11
N LYS A 40 15.14 -10.81 -10.31
CA LYS A 40 16.53 -10.37 -10.51
C LYS A 40 16.69 -8.91 -10.07
N PRO A 41 17.86 -8.52 -9.50
CA PRO A 41 18.04 -7.18 -8.95
C PRO A 41 17.84 -6.07 -10.00
N THR A 42 18.17 -6.32 -11.26
CA THR A 42 17.94 -5.41 -12.39
C THR A 42 16.46 -5.22 -12.70
N GLU A 43 15.68 -6.30 -12.73
CA GLU A 43 14.24 -6.29 -12.97
C GLU A 43 13.50 -5.59 -11.83
N ARG A 44 13.88 -5.88 -10.58
CA ARG A 44 13.35 -5.20 -9.38
C ARG A 44 13.57 -3.68 -9.46
N LYS A 45 14.79 -3.24 -9.85
CA LYS A 45 15.10 -1.81 -10.07
C LYS A 45 14.25 -1.21 -11.18
N ARG A 46 14.13 -1.89 -12.33
CA ARG A 46 13.30 -1.45 -13.47
C ARG A 46 11.83 -1.27 -13.07
N LYS A 47 11.25 -2.26 -12.39
CA LYS A 47 9.86 -2.24 -11.92
C LYS A 47 9.61 -1.14 -10.89
N LYS A 48 10.56 -0.90 -9.98
CA LYS A 48 10.50 0.23 -9.02
C LYS A 48 10.45 1.58 -9.75
N LYS A 49 11.30 1.79 -10.76
CA LYS A 49 11.31 3.03 -11.57
C LYS A 49 9.99 3.22 -12.32
N LEU A 50 9.49 2.18 -13.00
CA LEU A 50 8.22 2.24 -13.72
C LEU A 50 7.03 2.53 -12.79
N LYS A 51 7.00 1.94 -11.59
CA LYS A 51 5.96 2.21 -10.58
C LYS A 51 6.01 3.67 -10.10
N ALA A 52 7.20 4.24 -9.91
CA ALA A 52 7.37 5.65 -9.53
C ALA A 52 6.86 6.61 -10.63
N ILE A 53 7.25 6.37 -11.89
CA ILE A 53 6.78 7.16 -13.05
C ILE A 53 5.25 7.10 -13.17
N ARG A 54 4.66 5.91 -13.07
CA ARG A 54 3.20 5.74 -13.10
C ARG A 54 2.50 6.50 -11.97
N ARG A 55 3.08 6.50 -10.76
CA ARG A 55 2.55 7.27 -9.62
C ARG A 55 2.60 8.78 -9.88
N GLN A 56 3.72 9.28 -10.39
CA GLN A 56 3.88 10.70 -10.72
C GLN A 56 2.87 11.14 -11.80
N ARG A 57 2.74 10.36 -12.89
CA ARG A 57 1.77 10.64 -13.96
C ARG A 57 0.34 10.72 -13.42
N ARG A 58 -0.08 9.79 -12.57
CA ARG A 58 -1.41 9.83 -11.92
C ARG A 58 -1.60 11.07 -11.05
N LYS A 59 -0.56 11.51 -10.33
CA LYS A 59 -0.62 12.74 -9.51
C LYS A 59 -0.80 13.99 -10.38
N MET A 60 -0.07 14.09 -11.49
CA MET A 60 -0.19 15.21 -12.43
C MET A 60 -1.59 15.28 -13.05
N LEU A 61 -2.10 14.16 -13.57
CA LEU A 61 -3.46 14.08 -14.12
C LEU A 61 -4.54 14.50 -13.10
N LYS A 62 -4.35 14.13 -11.82
CA LYS A 62 -5.26 14.55 -10.74
C LYS A 62 -5.21 16.07 -10.52
N LEU A 63 -4.02 16.66 -10.54
CA LEU A 63 -3.83 18.10 -10.39
C LEU A 63 -4.41 18.89 -11.57
N GLU A 64 -4.18 18.43 -12.79
CA GLU A 64 -4.77 19.01 -14.01
C GLU A 64 -6.30 18.99 -13.93
N ARG A 65 -6.89 17.87 -13.50
CA ARG A 65 -8.35 17.78 -13.31
C ARG A 65 -8.89 18.76 -12.28
N ILE A 66 -8.16 18.98 -11.18
CA ILE A 66 -8.55 19.96 -10.15
C ILE A 66 -8.43 21.39 -10.72
N LYS A 67 -7.32 21.69 -11.41
CA LYS A 67 -7.07 22.99 -12.02
C LYS A 67 -8.13 23.36 -13.06
N ASN A 68 -8.61 22.39 -13.84
CA ASN A 68 -9.67 22.60 -14.83
C ASN A 68 -11.07 22.77 -14.23
N TYR A 69 -11.24 22.53 -12.92
CA TYR A 69 -12.53 22.67 -12.22
C TYR A 69 -12.73 24.04 -11.57
N TYR A 70 -11.66 24.84 -11.48
CA TYR A 70 -11.64 26.22 -10.99
C TYR A 70 -11.43 27.17 -12.17
#